data_AF-A0A8E0UXY3-F1
#
_entry.id   AF-A0A8E0UXY3-F1
#
_cell.length_a   1.000
_cell.length_b   1.000
_cell.length_c   1.000
_cell.angle_alpha   90.00
_cell.angle_beta   90.00
_cell.angle_gamma   90.00
#
_symmetry.space_group_name_H-M   'P 1'
#
loop_
_entity.id
_entity.type
_entity.pdbx_description
1 polymer ?
#
loop_
_entity_poly.entity_id
_entity_poly.type
_entity_poly.pdbx_seq_one_letter_code
_entity_poly.pdbx_strand_id
1 'polypeptide(L)'
;MKNHKSRHAHQPGKRTPPLAKKRKLTSQPQLYTYPIKSLRGVSLSEATLTRTGFQYDRRFMLLKVIPGQNGACTLKNMHVPHFPEMALFTTEIVYPDEEKDVPGRIIVTYHPPADSHLDNKDKATKTLEIPLQPDIRGLRQLSIEMHRSPTTGYDMGDPYNEWFSERFGYGVVLAYLGPHSRRVLGSFAPGKSPAHAVDRPVVSTRSLVGLAVLTLVLNGVRVPSGASASGPVQSAREELLRHWPGVAATVVAGLLSWVLLRGLSTAKEDESITFADTAPYLLTSETSLDELSARFAGEERMDMTKFRPNIVVSGPATAFEEDFWAELRVGQSEAAARLLLTANCVRCRSINVDYATGKMGTGETGSALKKLMNDRRVDKGVKYNPVFGRYVFLDPASDKVMIRVGDEVDVLRTMKERTIYGQSVYSLIHV
;
A
#
# COMPACT_ATOMS: atom_id res chain seq x y z
N MET A 1 -42.42 -65.80 -16.88
CA MET A 1 -41.55 -64.74 -17.45
C MET A 1 -41.24 -63.73 -16.36
N LYS A 2 -40.10 -63.90 -15.67
CA LYS A 2 -39.55 -62.90 -14.74
C LYS A 2 -38.37 -62.26 -15.47
N ASN A 3 -38.44 -60.98 -15.79
CA ASN A 3 -37.31 -60.24 -16.35
C ASN A 3 -37.01 -59.00 -15.52
N HIS A 4 -35.72 -58.92 -15.15
CA HIS A 4 -35.03 -57.83 -14.47
C HIS A 4 -35.29 -56.46 -15.09
N LYS A 5 -35.23 -55.41 -14.26
CA LYS A 5 -34.43 -54.21 -14.56
C LYS A 5 -34.03 -53.48 -13.27
N SER A 6 -32.72 -53.52 -13.02
CA SER A 6 -31.97 -52.77 -12.03
C SER A 6 -32.15 -51.25 -12.22
N ARG A 7 -32.35 -50.52 -11.12
CA ARG A 7 -32.32 -49.05 -11.08
C ARG A 7 -30.89 -48.59 -10.86
N HIS A 8 -30.21 -48.13 -11.91
CA HIS A 8 -29.00 -47.34 -11.79
C HIS A 8 -29.38 -45.87 -11.52
N ALA A 9 -29.00 -45.36 -10.34
CA ALA A 9 -29.04 -43.94 -10.03
C ALA A 9 -27.94 -43.21 -10.82
N HIS A 10 -28.34 -42.25 -11.64
CA HIS A 10 -27.44 -41.39 -12.40
C HIS A 10 -27.02 -40.21 -11.50
N GLN A 11 -25.78 -40.18 -11.03
CA GLN A 11 -25.20 -39.00 -10.40
C GLN A 11 -24.94 -37.94 -11.48
N PRO A 12 -25.39 -36.68 -11.32
CA PRO A 12 -25.02 -35.60 -12.22
C PRO A 12 -23.54 -35.28 -12.03
N GLY A 13 -22.77 -35.39 -13.12
CA GLY A 13 -21.34 -35.13 -13.15
C GLY A 13 -20.99 -33.72 -12.65
N LYS A 14 -19.99 -33.65 -11.77
CA LYS A 14 -19.35 -32.41 -11.31
C LYS A 14 -18.82 -31.66 -12.54
N ARG A 15 -19.51 -30.61 -12.96
CA ARG A 15 -18.96 -29.63 -13.90
C ARG A 15 -17.81 -28.91 -13.20
N THR A 16 -16.61 -29.04 -13.74
CA THR A 16 -15.49 -28.15 -13.43
C THR A 16 -15.91 -26.70 -13.71
N PRO A 17 -15.70 -25.77 -12.77
CA PRO A 17 -16.01 -24.37 -13.03
C PRO A 17 -15.07 -23.85 -14.15
N PRO A 18 -15.57 -23.08 -15.11
CA PRO A 18 -14.72 -22.51 -16.15
C PRO A 18 -13.71 -21.55 -15.52
N LEU A 19 -12.46 -21.59 -16.00
CA LEU A 19 -11.46 -20.56 -15.68
C LEU A 19 -12.08 -19.17 -15.94
N ALA A 20 -11.96 -18.28 -14.95
CA ALA A 20 -12.47 -16.93 -15.04
C ALA A 20 -11.90 -16.23 -16.28
N LYS A 21 -12.79 -15.83 -17.20
CA LYS A 21 -12.43 -15.02 -18.38
C LYS A 21 -11.83 -13.70 -17.88
N LYS A 22 -10.65 -13.33 -18.38
CA LYS A 22 -10.07 -11.99 -18.19
C LYS A 22 -11.11 -10.97 -18.68
N ARG A 23 -11.72 -10.22 -17.76
CA ARG A 23 -12.66 -9.14 -18.09
C ARG A 23 -11.85 -7.88 -18.31
N LYS A 24 -11.93 -7.34 -19.53
CA LYS A 24 -11.35 -6.06 -19.91
C LYS A 24 -12.20 -4.96 -19.27
N LEU A 25 -11.66 -4.22 -18.31
CA LEU A 25 -12.34 -3.06 -17.72
C LEU A 25 -12.10 -1.87 -18.65
N THR A 26 -13.17 -1.37 -19.26
CA THR A 26 -13.10 -0.24 -20.22
C THR A 26 -13.83 0.97 -19.66
N SER A 27 -13.23 1.67 -18.69
CA SER A 27 -13.55 3.07 -18.42
C SER A 27 -12.44 3.77 -17.62
N GLN A 28 -12.39 5.09 -17.80
CA GLN A 28 -11.22 5.94 -17.59
C GLN A 28 -10.84 6.05 -16.11
N PRO A 29 -9.62 5.66 -15.72
CA PRO A 29 -9.18 5.87 -14.35
C PRO A 29 -8.96 7.35 -14.06
N GLN A 30 -9.47 7.87 -12.93
CA GLN A 30 -9.12 9.21 -12.45
C GLN A 30 -7.93 9.12 -11.49
N LEU A 31 -6.95 9.99 -11.65
CA LEU A 31 -5.73 10.00 -10.82
C LEU A 31 -5.75 11.19 -9.88
N TYR A 32 -5.38 10.98 -8.61
CA TYR A 32 -5.23 12.04 -7.63
C TYR A 32 -3.93 11.94 -6.84
N THR A 33 -3.38 13.10 -6.51
CA THR A 33 -2.22 13.24 -5.62
C THR A 33 -2.54 14.19 -4.46
N TYR A 34 -1.83 14.02 -3.35
CA TYR A 34 -2.00 14.78 -2.11
C TYR A 34 -0.64 15.24 -1.59
N PRO A 35 0.01 16.26 -2.19
CA PRO A 35 1.37 16.68 -1.83
C PRO A 35 1.54 16.99 -0.35
N ILE A 36 0.52 17.62 0.24
CA ILE A 36 0.40 17.87 1.67
C ILE A 36 -0.66 16.94 2.25
N LYS A 37 -0.28 16.15 3.25
CA LYS A 37 -1.16 15.23 3.93
C LYS A 37 -2.40 15.95 4.47
N SER A 38 -3.57 15.33 4.27
CA SER A 38 -4.89 15.75 4.79
C SER A 38 -5.51 16.98 4.12
N LEU A 39 -4.79 17.75 3.30
CA LEU A 39 -5.40 18.77 2.43
C LEU A 39 -6.13 18.11 1.23
N ARG A 40 -6.92 18.89 0.48
CA ARG A 40 -7.63 18.36 -0.71
C ARG A 40 -6.65 17.92 -1.78
N GLY A 41 -7.03 16.87 -2.50
CA GLY A 41 -6.22 16.30 -3.58
C GLY A 41 -6.31 17.12 -4.86
N VAL A 42 -5.33 16.89 -5.74
CA VAL A 42 -5.25 17.45 -7.09
C VAL A 42 -5.55 16.34 -8.08
N SER A 43 -6.43 16.61 -9.04
CA SER A 43 -6.65 15.70 -10.17
C SER A 43 -5.45 15.77 -11.11
N LEU A 44 -5.02 14.62 -11.62
CA LEU A 44 -3.91 14.49 -12.56
C LEU A 44 -4.39 13.82 -13.85
N SER A 45 -3.90 14.28 -15.00
CA SER A 45 -4.06 13.58 -16.29
C SER A 45 -3.05 12.44 -16.44
N GLU A 46 -1.89 12.56 -15.81
CA GLU A 46 -0.83 11.54 -15.77
C GLU A 46 -0.03 11.63 -14.48
N ALA A 47 0.57 10.52 -14.06
CA ALA A 47 1.38 10.48 -12.86
C ALA A 47 2.47 9.40 -12.96
N THR A 48 3.66 9.74 -12.46
CA THR A 48 4.76 8.79 -12.30
C THR A 48 4.58 7.99 -11.02
N LEU A 49 4.48 6.67 -11.14
CA LEU A 49 4.42 5.74 -10.02
C LEU A 49 5.80 5.65 -9.35
N THR A 50 5.81 5.66 -8.01
CA THR A 50 6.98 5.28 -7.21
C THR A 50 6.60 4.23 -6.18
N ARG A 51 7.59 3.58 -5.57
CA ARG A 51 7.34 2.64 -4.45
C ARG A 51 6.61 3.23 -3.24
N THR A 52 6.62 4.56 -3.07
CA THR A 52 6.06 5.24 -1.88
C THR A 52 4.80 6.08 -2.14
N GLY A 53 4.30 6.09 -3.38
CA GLY A 53 3.15 6.87 -3.85
C GLY A 53 3.44 7.49 -5.21
N PHE A 54 2.54 8.30 -5.76
CA PHE A 54 2.90 9.11 -6.93
C PHE A 54 4.07 10.04 -6.61
N GLN A 55 4.83 10.43 -7.63
CA GLN A 55 5.87 11.45 -7.46
C GLN A 55 5.29 12.67 -6.73
N TYR A 56 5.97 13.09 -5.65
CA TYR A 56 5.58 14.18 -4.75
C TYR A 56 4.34 13.95 -3.85
N ASP A 57 3.73 12.76 -3.83
CA ASP A 57 2.58 12.47 -2.97
C ASP A 57 2.94 12.40 -1.48
N ARG A 58 2.22 13.17 -0.65
CA ARG A 58 2.27 13.20 0.82
C ARG A 58 3.68 13.37 1.38
N ARG A 59 4.49 14.21 0.74
CA ARG A 59 5.85 14.58 1.18
C ARG A 59 5.85 15.66 2.25
N PHE A 60 4.72 16.33 2.44
CA PHE A 60 4.52 17.34 3.46
C PHE A 60 3.37 16.96 4.41
N MET A 61 3.39 17.49 5.62
CA MET A 61 2.27 17.42 6.56
C MET A 61 2.21 18.65 7.44
N LEU A 62 1.02 18.93 7.99
CA LEU A 62 0.83 19.99 8.98
C LEU A 62 0.82 19.42 10.40
N LEU A 63 1.43 20.16 11.31
CA LEU A 63 1.49 19.86 12.74
C LEU A 63 0.89 21.04 13.50
N LYS A 64 -0.08 20.80 14.37
CA LYS A 64 -0.61 21.82 15.27
C LYS A 64 0.34 22.01 16.44
N VAL A 65 0.67 23.26 16.73
CA VAL A 65 1.39 23.66 17.94
C VAL A 65 0.43 23.64 19.13
N ILE A 66 0.77 22.90 20.17
CA ILE A 66 0.02 22.80 21.42
C ILE A 66 0.87 23.45 22.51
N PRO A 67 0.48 24.64 23.02
CA PRO A 67 1.17 25.28 24.13
C PRO A 67 1.09 24.43 25.40
N GLY A 68 2.23 24.20 26.04
CA GLY A 68 2.33 23.55 27.35
C GLY A 68 2.39 24.58 28.49
N GLN A 69 2.22 24.10 29.72
CA GLN A 69 2.09 24.94 30.91
C GLN A 69 3.34 25.78 31.24
N ASN A 70 4.53 25.35 30.79
CA ASN A 70 5.80 26.01 31.09
C ASN A 70 6.41 26.73 29.85
N GLY A 71 5.59 27.09 28.87
CA GLY A 71 6.05 27.65 27.58
C GLY A 71 6.63 26.61 26.61
N ALA A 72 6.87 25.37 27.06
CA ALA A 72 7.22 24.26 26.18
C ALA A 72 6.06 23.92 25.25
N CYS A 73 6.30 23.92 23.94
CA CYS A 73 5.28 23.56 22.95
C CYS A 73 5.45 22.10 22.50
N THR A 74 4.32 21.41 22.28
CA THR A 74 4.31 20.08 21.65
C THR A 74 3.66 20.16 20.27
N LEU A 75 4.01 19.23 19.39
CA LEU A 75 3.48 19.17 18.03
C LEU A 75 2.50 18.00 17.90
N LYS A 76 1.34 18.26 17.31
CA LYS A 76 0.30 17.25 17.06
C LYS A 76 0.03 17.11 15.59
N ASN A 77 0.14 15.89 15.06
CA ASN A 77 -0.19 15.60 13.66
C ASN A 77 -1.61 16.05 13.31
N MET A 78 -1.75 16.79 12.21
CA MET A 78 -3.04 17.23 11.72
C MET A 78 -3.62 16.23 10.70
N HIS A 79 -4.83 15.77 11.02
CA HIS A 79 -5.62 14.89 10.18
C HIS A 79 -7.01 15.49 9.99
N VAL A 80 -7.50 15.53 8.75
CA VAL A 80 -8.82 16.11 8.41
C VAL A 80 -10.01 15.61 9.26
N PRO A 81 -10.11 14.36 9.77
CA PRO A 81 -11.21 13.98 10.67
C PRO A 81 -11.18 14.70 12.05
N HIS A 82 -10.04 15.25 12.45
CA HIS A 82 -9.86 15.98 13.72
C HIS A 82 -9.70 17.50 13.52
N PHE A 83 -9.30 17.90 12.32
CA PHE A 83 -9.12 19.29 11.88
C PHE A 83 -9.81 19.45 10.51
N PRO A 84 -11.15 19.42 10.46
CA PRO A 84 -11.90 19.45 9.21
C PRO A 84 -11.64 20.71 8.39
N GLU A 85 -11.18 21.79 9.00
CA GLU A 85 -10.82 23.06 8.35
C GLU A 85 -9.58 22.91 7.44
N MET A 86 -8.82 21.81 7.55
CA MET A 86 -7.82 21.42 6.54
C MET A 86 -8.45 21.23 5.15
N ALA A 87 -9.75 20.91 5.09
CA ALA A 87 -10.47 20.83 3.83
C ALA A 87 -10.68 22.20 3.17
N LEU A 88 -10.35 23.32 3.80
CA LEU A 88 -10.43 24.64 3.16
C LEU A 88 -9.23 24.95 2.25
N PHE A 89 -8.27 24.03 2.14
CA PHE A 89 -7.08 24.24 1.33
C PHE A 89 -7.06 23.30 0.14
N THR A 90 -6.87 23.86 -1.06
CA THR A 90 -6.55 23.10 -2.28
C THR A 90 -5.07 23.21 -2.58
N THR A 91 -4.59 22.27 -3.39
CA THR A 91 -3.21 22.27 -3.88
C THR A 91 -3.19 22.17 -5.40
N GLU A 92 -2.10 22.61 -5.99
CA GLU A 92 -1.73 22.39 -7.39
C GLU A 92 -0.23 22.08 -7.44
N ILE A 93 0.20 21.24 -8.38
CA ILE A 93 1.61 20.96 -8.62
C ILE A 93 2.02 21.61 -9.93
N VAL A 94 3.03 22.47 -9.87
CA VAL A 94 3.80 22.92 -11.02
C VAL A 94 5.07 22.06 -11.05
N TYR A 95 5.13 21.13 -12.00
CA TYR A 95 6.28 20.25 -12.17
C TYR A 95 7.53 21.03 -12.63
N PRO A 96 8.74 20.57 -12.28
CA PRO A 96 9.97 21.21 -12.73
C PRO A 96 10.10 21.18 -14.26
N ASP A 97 10.68 22.24 -14.82
CA ASP A 97 11.08 22.31 -16.22
C ASP A 97 12.62 22.24 -16.25
N GLU A 98 13.14 21.03 -16.51
CA GLU A 98 14.59 20.77 -16.50
C GLU A 98 15.31 21.51 -17.63
N GLU A 99 14.66 21.76 -18.76
CA GLU A 99 15.25 22.49 -19.90
C GLU A 99 15.45 23.97 -19.58
N LYS A 100 14.57 24.55 -18.75
CA LYS A 100 14.59 25.96 -18.37
C LYS A 100 15.17 26.20 -16.97
N ASP A 101 15.67 25.17 -16.31
CA ASP A 101 16.17 25.23 -14.91
C ASP A 101 15.15 25.85 -13.94
N VAL A 102 13.85 25.58 -14.16
CA VAL A 102 12.77 26.10 -13.30
C VAL A 102 12.41 25.03 -12.29
N PRO A 103 12.63 25.26 -10.98
CA PRO A 103 12.27 24.30 -9.95
C PRO A 103 10.76 24.16 -9.83
N GLY A 104 10.30 22.95 -9.59
CA GLY A 104 8.88 22.68 -9.39
C GLY A 104 8.40 23.12 -8.01
N ARG A 105 7.11 23.46 -7.92
CA ARG A 105 6.46 24.00 -6.72
C ARG A 105 5.04 23.47 -6.52
N ILE A 106 4.58 23.52 -5.28
CA ILE A 106 3.19 23.30 -4.87
C ILE A 106 2.58 24.67 -4.64
N ILE A 107 1.44 24.94 -5.27
CA ILE A 107 0.64 26.14 -4.97
C ILE A 107 -0.48 25.69 -4.03
N VAL A 108 -0.49 26.22 -2.80
CA VAL A 108 -1.55 25.99 -1.81
C VAL A 108 -2.50 27.19 -1.86
N THR A 109 -3.80 26.95 -2.03
CA THR A 109 -4.83 28.01 -2.01
C THR A 109 -5.78 27.81 -0.86
N TYR A 110 -5.98 28.85 -0.05
CA TYR A 110 -6.97 28.89 1.03
C TYR A 110 -8.33 29.42 0.53
N HIS A 111 -9.37 28.64 0.78
CA HIS A 111 -10.76 28.94 0.46
C HIS A 111 -11.52 29.18 1.76
N PRO A 112 -11.72 30.44 2.17
CA PRO A 112 -12.40 30.71 3.42
C PRO A 112 -13.87 30.23 3.34
N PRO A 113 -14.50 29.85 4.47
CA PRO A 113 -15.87 29.36 4.48
C PRO A 113 -16.85 30.36 3.87
N ALA A 114 -17.91 29.89 3.20
CA ALA A 114 -18.85 30.75 2.46
C ALA A 114 -19.57 31.81 3.33
N ASP A 115 -19.62 31.60 4.65
CA ASP A 115 -20.16 32.51 5.67
C ASP A 115 -19.14 33.55 6.19
N SER A 116 -17.92 33.57 5.65
CA SER A 116 -16.90 34.55 6.04
C SER A 116 -17.04 35.87 5.27
N HIS A 117 -17.29 36.95 6.00
CA HIS A 117 -17.18 38.32 5.49
C HIS A 117 -15.69 38.73 5.46
N LEU A 118 -14.98 38.36 4.40
CA LEU A 118 -13.60 38.82 4.17
C LEU A 118 -13.59 39.93 3.12
N ASP A 119 -12.89 41.02 3.41
CA ASP A 119 -12.76 42.17 2.53
C ASP A 119 -12.01 41.82 1.23
N ASN A 120 -12.37 42.50 0.14
CA ASN A 120 -11.91 42.21 -1.22
C ASN A 120 -10.39 42.46 -1.45
N LYS A 121 -9.66 42.99 -0.45
CA LYS A 121 -8.20 43.19 -0.48
C LYS A 121 -7.38 41.91 -0.26
N ASP A 122 -7.98 40.84 0.26
CA ASP A 122 -7.29 39.58 0.61
C ASP A 122 -7.17 38.56 -0.53
N LYS A 123 -7.32 38.95 -1.80
CA LYS A 123 -7.17 38.00 -2.92
C LYS A 123 -5.72 37.58 -3.17
N ALA A 124 -4.73 38.46 -2.93
CA ALA A 124 -3.31 38.16 -3.12
C ALA A 124 -2.69 37.34 -1.96
N THR A 125 -3.32 37.34 -0.79
CA THR A 125 -2.87 36.64 0.42
C THR A 125 -3.44 35.21 0.53
N LYS A 126 -4.20 34.72 -0.45
CA LYS A 126 -4.82 33.39 -0.41
C LYS A 126 -3.93 32.24 -0.84
N THR A 127 -2.79 32.51 -1.47
CA THR A 127 -1.91 31.49 -2.03
C THR A 127 -0.55 31.45 -1.34
N LEU A 128 0.04 30.27 -1.26
CA LEU A 128 1.39 30.01 -0.76
C LEU A 128 2.10 29.07 -1.73
N GLU A 129 3.29 29.44 -2.19
CA GLU A 129 4.14 28.57 -2.99
C GLU A 129 5.13 27.83 -2.10
N ILE A 130 5.24 26.52 -2.28
CA ILE A 130 6.16 25.65 -1.53
C ILE A 130 7.01 24.88 -2.55
N PRO A 131 8.36 24.89 -2.47
CA PRO A 131 9.17 24.11 -3.40
C PRO A 131 8.88 22.61 -3.27
N LEU A 132 8.83 21.87 -4.39
CA LEU A 132 8.59 20.41 -4.35
C LEU A 132 9.74 19.66 -3.65
N GLN A 133 10.95 20.22 -3.75
CA GLN A 133 12.17 19.71 -3.13
C GLN A 133 12.89 20.86 -2.41
N PRO A 134 12.43 21.23 -1.20
CA PRO A 134 13.10 22.23 -0.38
C PRO A 134 14.54 21.84 -0.06
N ASP A 135 15.41 22.86 0.04
CA ASP A 135 16.73 22.68 0.65
C ASP A 135 16.58 22.47 2.16
N ILE A 136 17.07 21.34 2.64
CA ILE A 136 16.95 20.93 4.04
C ILE A 136 18.12 21.43 4.91
N ARG A 137 19.16 22.03 4.31
CA ARG A 137 20.32 22.53 5.04
C ARG A 137 19.90 23.66 5.98
N GLY A 138 20.25 23.52 7.25
CA GLY A 138 19.90 24.49 8.28
C GLY A 138 18.46 24.42 8.81
N LEU A 139 17.59 23.59 8.22
CA LEU A 139 16.24 23.39 8.74
C LEU A 139 16.25 22.58 10.03
N ARG A 140 15.40 22.96 10.98
CA ARG A 140 15.22 22.24 12.26
C ARG A 140 14.60 20.87 11.99
N GLN A 141 15.22 19.81 12.51
CA GLN A 141 14.65 18.47 12.44
C GLN A 141 13.52 18.27 13.46
N LEU A 142 12.51 17.51 13.06
CA LEU A 142 11.34 17.16 13.85
C LEU A 142 11.26 15.64 13.97
N SER A 143 11.07 15.13 15.19
CA SER A 143 10.69 13.73 15.40
C SER A 143 9.18 13.59 15.20
N ILE A 144 8.77 12.81 14.21
CA ILE A 144 7.37 12.64 13.84
C ILE A 144 7.02 11.16 13.93
N GLU A 145 6.07 10.82 14.80
CA GLU A 145 5.49 9.48 14.83
C GLU A 145 4.09 9.48 14.26
N MET A 146 3.85 8.59 13.30
CA MET A 146 2.54 8.40 12.68
C MET A 146 2.17 6.94 12.70
N HIS A 147 1.05 6.61 13.36
CA HIS A 147 0.55 5.23 13.50
C HIS A 147 1.63 4.27 14.01
N ARG A 148 2.43 4.70 15.00
CA ARG A 148 3.57 3.97 15.58
C ARG A 148 4.75 3.73 14.64
N SER A 149 4.77 4.39 13.48
CA SER A 149 5.89 4.40 12.54
C SER A 149 6.62 5.74 12.67
N PRO A 150 7.80 5.79 13.32
CA PRO A 150 8.56 7.02 13.50
C PRO A 150 9.31 7.40 12.23
N THR A 151 9.57 8.70 12.06
CA THR A 151 10.44 9.27 11.03
C THR A 151 10.97 10.63 11.46
N THR A 152 11.94 11.13 10.71
CA THR A 152 12.43 12.50 10.84
C THR A 152 11.78 13.35 9.75
N GLY A 153 11.27 14.52 10.13
CA GLY A 153 10.87 15.58 9.21
C GLY A 153 11.69 16.85 9.43
N TYR A 154 11.45 17.86 8.63
CA TYR A 154 12.09 19.17 8.70
C TYR A 154 11.01 20.24 8.83
N ASP A 155 11.19 21.13 9.79
CA ASP A 155 10.38 22.34 9.92
C ASP A 155 10.73 23.28 8.76
N MET A 156 9.74 23.63 7.96
CA MET A 156 9.92 24.51 6.80
C MET A 156 10.17 25.98 7.17
N GLY A 157 9.95 26.35 8.43
CA GLY A 157 10.26 27.68 8.96
C GLY A 157 9.13 28.70 8.83
N ASP A 158 9.39 29.87 9.40
CA ASP A 158 8.39 30.91 9.69
C ASP A 158 7.57 31.36 8.48
N PRO A 159 8.12 31.58 7.27
CA PRO A 159 7.33 32.02 6.12
C PRO A 159 6.13 31.10 5.79
N TYR A 160 6.29 29.79 6.02
CA TYR A 160 5.22 28.82 5.78
C TYR A 160 4.37 28.61 7.03
N ASN A 161 5.00 28.55 8.20
CA ASN A 161 4.35 28.30 9.48
C ASN A 161 3.38 29.45 9.83
N GLU A 162 3.82 30.70 9.71
CA GLU A 162 2.99 31.89 9.94
C GLU A 162 1.82 31.93 8.96
N TRP A 163 2.09 31.62 7.68
CA TRP A 163 1.03 31.61 6.67
C TRP A 163 -0.09 30.63 7.03
N PHE A 164 0.24 29.37 7.35
CA PHE A 164 -0.78 28.42 7.79
C PHE A 164 -1.41 28.84 9.11
N SER A 165 -0.63 29.32 10.07
CA SER A 165 -1.12 29.69 11.39
C SER A 165 -2.19 30.78 11.33
N GLU A 166 -1.99 31.77 10.46
CA GLU A 166 -2.95 32.85 10.21
C GLU A 166 -4.30 32.30 9.68
N ARG A 167 -4.27 31.37 8.71
CA ARG A 167 -5.51 30.83 8.10
C ARG A 167 -6.23 29.82 9.00
N PHE A 168 -5.48 29.09 9.81
CA PHE A 168 -6.06 28.15 10.79
C PHE A 168 -6.50 28.86 12.08
N GLY A 169 -5.96 30.04 12.39
CA GLY A 169 -6.22 30.77 13.65
C GLY A 169 -5.52 30.18 14.87
N TYR A 170 -4.51 29.33 14.68
CA TYR A 170 -3.68 28.74 15.72
C TYR A 170 -2.31 28.35 15.17
N GLY A 171 -1.31 28.15 16.04
CA GLY A 171 0.04 27.78 15.60
C GLY A 171 0.08 26.48 14.80
N VAL A 172 0.65 26.53 13.60
CA VAL A 172 0.82 25.41 12.67
C VAL A 172 2.25 25.40 12.15
N VAL A 173 2.84 24.20 12.09
CA VAL A 173 4.14 23.94 11.48
C VAL A 173 3.94 23.11 10.20
N LEU A 174 4.54 23.55 9.11
CA LEU A 174 4.68 22.77 7.88
C LEU A 174 5.93 21.89 7.98
N ALA A 175 5.74 20.58 8.01
CA ALA A 175 6.82 19.61 8.04
C ALA A 175 7.05 19.03 6.64
N TYR A 176 8.31 19.01 6.19
CA TYR A 176 8.76 18.31 4.99
C TYR A 176 9.46 17.01 5.37
N LEU A 177 9.16 15.93 4.66
CA LEU A 177 9.74 14.60 4.94
C LEU A 177 11.24 14.53 4.57
N GLY A 178 11.70 15.34 3.61
CA GLY A 178 13.08 15.23 3.12
C GLY A 178 13.37 13.86 2.51
N PRO A 179 14.60 13.32 2.66
CA PRO A 179 14.97 12.02 2.10
C PRO A 179 14.40 10.84 2.91
N HIS A 180 13.70 11.11 4.01
CA HIS A 180 13.24 10.07 4.93
C HIS A 180 11.99 9.36 4.40
N SER A 181 11.69 8.23 5.03
CA SER A 181 10.45 7.49 4.81
C SER A 181 10.01 6.85 6.12
N ARG A 182 8.82 6.23 6.10
CA ARG A 182 8.26 5.47 7.21
C ARG A 182 8.11 4.03 6.80
N ARG A 183 8.45 3.11 7.71
CA ARG A 183 8.25 1.68 7.49
C ARG A 183 6.75 1.35 7.49
N VAL A 184 6.35 0.46 6.59
CA VAL A 184 5.00 -0.13 6.60
C VAL A 184 4.91 -1.17 7.70
N LEU A 185 4.00 -0.95 8.65
CA LEU A 185 3.79 -1.81 9.80
C LEU A 185 2.64 -2.81 9.56
N GLY A 186 2.48 -3.78 10.45
CA GLY A 186 1.39 -4.77 10.36
C GLY A 186 1.53 -5.72 9.17
N SER A 187 0.39 -6.08 8.57
CA SER A 187 0.30 -7.06 7.48
C SER A 187 0.01 -6.45 6.11
N PHE A 188 0.14 -5.13 5.95
CA PHE A 188 -0.22 -4.45 4.71
C PHE A 188 0.79 -4.63 3.58
N ALA A 189 2.07 -4.77 3.89
CA ALA A 189 3.10 -4.96 2.88
C ALA A 189 2.84 -6.27 2.08
N PRO A 190 3.09 -6.33 0.76
CA PRO A 190 2.82 -7.51 -0.05
C PRO A 190 3.48 -8.79 0.51
N GLY A 191 4.69 -8.70 1.05
CA GLY A 191 5.37 -9.83 1.69
C GLY A 191 4.73 -10.37 2.96
N LYS A 192 3.79 -9.65 3.56
CA LYS A 192 3.07 -10.00 4.81
C LYS A 192 1.56 -10.17 4.60
N SER A 193 1.03 -9.71 3.48
CA SER A 193 -0.40 -9.81 3.19
C SER A 193 -0.79 -11.21 2.71
N PRO A 194 -1.87 -11.80 3.23
CA PRO A 194 -2.45 -13.03 2.69
C PRO A 194 -2.77 -12.96 1.19
N ALA A 195 -3.02 -11.77 0.65
CA ALA A 195 -3.29 -11.58 -0.78
C ALA A 195 -2.11 -11.98 -1.67
N HIS A 196 -0.87 -11.94 -1.17
CA HIS A 196 0.35 -12.32 -1.88
C HIS A 196 1.18 -13.32 -1.08
N ALA A 197 0.52 -14.13 -0.23
CA ALA A 197 1.14 -15.32 0.32
C ALA A 197 1.55 -16.21 -0.86
N VAL A 198 2.84 -16.26 -1.14
CA VAL A 198 3.38 -17.28 -2.04
C VAL A 198 3.13 -18.61 -1.35
N ASP A 199 2.52 -19.57 -2.04
CA ASP A 199 2.59 -20.98 -1.65
C ASP A 199 4.07 -21.33 -1.60
N ARG A 200 4.71 -21.13 -0.44
CA ARG A 200 6.07 -21.59 -0.24
C ARG A 200 5.95 -23.11 -0.33
N PRO A 201 6.58 -23.80 -1.30
CA PRO A 201 6.78 -25.21 -1.13
C PRO A 201 7.48 -25.35 0.22
N VAL A 202 6.82 -26.02 1.17
CA VAL A 202 7.37 -26.32 2.48
C VAL A 202 8.48 -27.33 2.26
N VAL A 203 9.61 -26.87 1.73
CA VAL A 203 10.86 -27.59 1.89
C VAL A 203 11.28 -27.28 3.32
N SER A 204 10.72 -28.06 4.24
CA SER A 204 11.11 -28.05 5.64
C SER A 204 12.63 -28.11 5.71
N THR A 205 13.25 -27.28 6.56
CA THR A 205 14.68 -27.39 6.86
C THR A 205 15.04 -28.81 7.31
N ARG A 206 14.09 -29.56 7.89
CA ARG A 206 14.25 -30.99 8.20
C ARG A 206 14.35 -31.86 6.94
N SER A 207 13.67 -31.51 5.86
CA SER A 207 13.74 -32.22 4.57
C SER A 207 15.06 -31.95 3.84
N LEU A 208 15.60 -30.73 3.90
CA LEU A 208 16.93 -30.40 3.36
C LEU A 208 18.06 -31.06 4.16
N VAL A 209 17.98 -31.02 5.49
CA VAL A 209 18.92 -31.74 6.37
C VAL A 209 18.79 -33.25 6.16
N GLY A 210 17.57 -33.77 6.02
CA GLY A 210 17.32 -35.18 5.70
C GLY A 210 17.91 -35.60 4.36
N LEU A 211 17.80 -34.77 3.32
CA LEU A 211 18.42 -35.03 2.02
C LEU A 211 19.96 -34.99 2.09
N ALA A 212 20.53 -34.04 2.83
CA ALA A 212 21.97 -33.93 3.03
C ALA A 212 22.52 -35.13 3.82
N VAL A 213 21.85 -35.54 4.91
CA VAL A 213 22.20 -36.73 5.70
C VAL A 213 22.05 -38.00 4.87
N LEU A 214 20.98 -38.14 4.08
CA LEU A 214 20.78 -39.28 3.19
C LEU A 214 21.89 -39.38 2.14
N THR A 215 22.31 -38.26 1.57
CA THR A 215 23.42 -38.22 0.60
C THR A 215 24.74 -38.60 1.25
N LEU A 216 24.97 -38.19 2.50
CA LEU A 216 26.17 -38.54 3.29
C LEU A 216 26.19 -40.03 3.66
N VAL A 217 25.03 -40.60 3.99
CA VAL A 217 24.85 -42.03 4.26
C VAL A 217 25.03 -42.86 2.98
N LEU A 218 24.40 -42.47 1.87
CA LEU A 218 24.53 -43.19 0.59
C LEU A 218 25.97 -43.18 0.06
N ASN A 219 26.72 -42.09 0.29
CA ASN A 219 28.14 -42.01 -0.05
C ASN A 219 29.05 -42.72 0.97
N GLY A 220 28.62 -42.89 2.23
CA GLY A 220 29.36 -43.62 3.27
C GLY A 220 29.09 -45.13 3.31
N VAL A 221 27.99 -45.62 2.72
CA VAL A 221 27.57 -47.04 2.77
C VAL A 221 28.16 -47.89 1.63
N ARG A 222 29.01 -47.33 0.76
CA ARG A 222 29.74 -48.13 -0.24
C ARG A 222 30.98 -48.80 0.37
N VAL A 223 30.78 -49.60 1.42
CA VAL A 223 31.81 -50.49 1.99
C VAL A 223 31.80 -51.80 1.19
N PRO A 224 32.90 -52.24 0.56
CA PRO A 224 32.95 -53.54 -0.08
C PRO A 224 32.99 -54.63 0.99
N SER A 225 32.00 -55.50 1.00
CA SER A 225 32.04 -56.77 1.72
C SER A 225 33.08 -57.68 1.06
N GLY A 226 34.26 -57.83 1.65
CA GLY A 226 35.27 -58.76 1.13
C GLY A 226 36.62 -58.79 1.83
N ALA A 227 36.73 -59.68 2.83
CA ALA A 227 37.92 -60.46 3.23
C ALA A 227 39.09 -59.83 4.04
N SER A 228 39.27 -60.41 5.24
CA SER A 228 40.51 -60.95 5.83
C SER A 228 41.64 -60.01 6.31
N ALA A 229 41.69 -59.87 7.64
CA ALA A 229 42.85 -59.96 8.55
C ALA A 229 44.21 -59.31 8.17
N SER A 230 44.53 -58.18 8.84
CA SER A 230 45.71 -57.95 9.71
C SER A 230 46.20 -56.48 9.68
N GLY A 231 46.40 -55.88 10.87
CA GLY A 231 47.10 -54.60 11.08
C GLY A 231 46.23 -53.43 11.61
N PRO A 232 46.47 -52.88 12.82
CA PRO A 232 45.68 -51.78 13.36
C PRO A 232 46.29 -50.41 12.97
N VAL A 233 45.42 -49.45 12.66
CA VAL A 233 45.66 -47.98 12.55
C VAL A 233 46.09 -47.41 11.18
N GLN A 234 46.71 -48.17 10.27
CA GLN A 234 47.17 -47.60 8.98
C GLN A 234 46.10 -47.64 7.85
N SER A 235 45.20 -48.62 7.86
CA SER A 235 44.16 -48.79 6.82
C SER A 235 43.07 -47.72 6.86
N ALA A 236 42.63 -47.31 8.05
CA ALA A 236 41.55 -46.34 8.20
C ALA A 236 41.90 -44.94 7.66
N ARG A 237 43.19 -44.58 7.69
CA ARG A 237 43.67 -43.27 7.24
C ARG A 237 43.72 -43.18 5.70
N GLU A 238 44.07 -44.26 5.02
CA GLU A 238 44.08 -44.35 3.56
C GLU A 238 42.66 -44.44 2.98
N GLU A 239 41.76 -45.14 3.67
CA GLU A 239 40.33 -45.20 3.31
C GLU A 239 39.66 -43.82 3.46
N LEU A 240 39.95 -43.09 4.54
CA LEU A 240 39.46 -41.72 4.73
C LEU A 240 39.92 -40.78 3.62
N LEU A 241 41.19 -40.86 3.22
CA LEU A 241 41.76 -40.02 2.16
C LEU A 241 41.19 -40.35 0.77
N ARG A 242 40.79 -41.59 0.53
CA ARG A 242 40.18 -42.03 -0.75
C ARG A 242 38.75 -41.49 -0.93
N HIS A 243 37.99 -41.32 0.15
CA HIS A 243 36.62 -40.79 0.12
C HIS A 243 36.53 -39.28 0.34
N TRP A 244 37.59 -38.64 0.85
CA TRP A 244 37.68 -37.20 1.10
C TRP A 244 37.33 -36.31 -0.11
N PRO A 245 37.73 -36.62 -1.36
CA PRO A 245 37.40 -35.77 -2.51
C PRO A 245 35.88 -35.72 -2.79
N GLY A 246 35.17 -36.84 -2.60
CA GLY A 246 33.72 -36.91 -2.81
C GLY A 246 32.95 -36.19 -1.71
N VAL A 247 33.41 -36.29 -0.47
CA VAL A 247 32.84 -35.55 0.67
C VAL A 247 33.09 -34.04 0.49
N ALA A 248 34.32 -33.64 0.15
CA ALA A 248 34.66 -32.25 -0.12
C ALA A 248 33.85 -31.66 -1.28
N ALA A 249 33.68 -32.39 -2.39
CA ALA A 249 32.86 -31.97 -3.51
C ALA A 249 31.38 -31.79 -3.13
N THR A 250 30.84 -32.65 -2.27
CA THR A 250 29.45 -32.55 -1.79
C THR A 250 29.25 -31.36 -0.86
N VAL A 251 30.22 -31.09 0.03
CA VAL A 251 30.21 -29.91 0.90
C VAL A 251 30.32 -28.62 0.09
N VAL A 252 31.19 -28.58 -0.92
CA VAL A 252 31.35 -27.43 -1.82
C VAL A 252 30.11 -27.20 -2.67
N ALA A 253 29.50 -28.26 -3.22
CA ALA A 253 28.24 -28.15 -3.96
C ALA A 253 27.08 -27.70 -3.05
N GLY A 254 27.03 -28.19 -1.80
CA GLY A 254 26.07 -27.73 -0.79
C GLY A 254 26.25 -26.25 -0.43
N LEU A 255 27.48 -25.81 -0.25
CA LEU A 255 27.83 -24.40 0.01
C LEU A 255 27.52 -23.51 -1.20
N LEU A 256 27.88 -23.92 -2.41
CA LEU A 256 27.57 -23.20 -3.64
C LEU A 256 26.06 -23.12 -3.88
N SER A 257 25.33 -24.20 -3.67
CA SER A 257 23.88 -24.23 -3.77
C SER A 257 23.24 -23.34 -2.68
N TRP A 258 23.78 -23.33 -1.46
CA TRP A 258 23.35 -22.42 -0.39
C TRP A 258 23.65 -20.95 -0.69
N VAL A 259 24.83 -20.64 -1.26
CA VAL A 259 25.22 -19.29 -1.71
C VAL A 259 24.37 -18.85 -2.89
N LEU A 260 24.10 -19.72 -3.87
CA LEU A 260 23.22 -19.43 -5.01
C LEU A 260 21.77 -19.24 -4.56
N LEU A 261 21.25 -20.07 -3.65
CA LEU A 261 19.91 -19.87 -3.06
C LEU A 261 19.82 -18.59 -2.22
N ARG A 262 20.90 -18.19 -1.52
CA ARG A 262 20.96 -16.89 -0.82
C ARG A 262 21.14 -15.71 -1.77
N GLY A 263 21.90 -15.86 -2.86
CA GLY A 263 22.10 -14.84 -3.89
C GLY A 263 20.84 -14.58 -4.73
N LEU A 264 20.01 -15.61 -4.92
CA LEU A 264 18.66 -15.51 -5.51
C LEU A 264 17.60 -15.00 -4.51
N SER A 265 17.90 -15.04 -3.21
CA SER A 265 17.12 -14.31 -2.21
C SER A 265 17.53 -12.84 -2.26
N THR A 266 17.03 -12.11 -3.27
CA THR A 266 16.99 -10.65 -3.22
C THR A 266 16.49 -10.27 -1.82
N ALA A 267 17.32 -9.59 -1.02
CA ALA A 267 16.88 -9.08 0.27
C ALA A 267 15.63 -8.24 -0.02
N LYS A 268 14.46 -8.77 0.33
CA LYS A 268 13.19 -8.13 0.01
C LYS A 268 13.14 -6.89 0.89
N GLU A 269 13.50 -5.75 0.31
CA GLU A 269 13.48 -4.48 1.01
C GLU A 269 12.13 -4.29 1.67
N ASP A 270 12.14 -3.94 2.96
CA ASP A 270 10.91 -3.61 3.67
C ASP A 270 10.22 -2.45 2.95
N GLU A 271 8.91 -2.58 2.73
CA GLU A 271 8.14 -1.50 2.12
C GLU A 271 8.16 -0.25 3.00
N SER A 272 8.28 0.90 2.34
CA SER A 272 8.23 2.21 2.96
C SER A 272 7.13 3.08 2.35
N ILE A 273 6.73 4.09 3.10
CA ILE A 273 5.69 5.05 2.76
C ILE A 273 6.13 6.45 3.17
N THR A 274 5.50 7.47 2.58
CA THR A 274 5.67 8.88 2.97
C THR A 274 4.82 9.20 4.21
N PHE A 275 4.17 10.36 4.30
CA PHE A 275 3.14 10.64 5.30
C PHE A 275 1.77 9.98 4.99
N ALA A 276 1.69 9.04 4.04
CA ALA A 276 0.52 8.20 3.78
C ALA A 276 0.13 7.34 5.01
N ASP A 277 -1.14 7.07 5.31
CA ASP A 277 -1.48 6.40 6.58
C ASP A 277 -0.98 4.95 6.68
N THR A 278 -1.07 4.19 5.59
CA THR A 278 -0.88 2.72 5.64
C THR A 278 -0.17 2.15 4.42
N ALA A 279 -0.55 2.61 3.22
CA ALA A 279 -0.01 2.12 1.95
C ALA A 279 0.31 3.29 1.01
N PRO A 280 1.22 3.09 0.04
CA PRO A 280 1.60 4.09 -0.97
C PRO A 280 0.41 4.68 -1.73
N TYR A 281 -0.56 3.83 -2.11
CA TYR A 281 -1.72 4.24 -2.87
C TYR A 281 -3.01 3.69 -2.27
N LEU A 282 -4.10 4.42 -2.50
CA LEU A 282 -5.47 3.95 -2.30
C LEU A 282 -6.14 3.84 -3.67
N LEU A 283 -6.74 2.68 -3.96
CA LEU A 283 -7.56 2.46 -5.14
C LEU A 283 -9.04 2.40 -4.76
N THR A 284 -9.90 3.05 -5.54
CA THR A 284 -11.37 2.96 -5.41
C THR A 284 -12.02 2.71 -6.77
N SER A 285 -13.30 2.34 -6.80
CA SER A 285 -14.05 2.22 -8.06
C SER A 285 -15.23 3.20 -8.14
N GLU A 286 -15.52 3.69 -9.34
CA GLU A 286 -16.72 4.52 -9.58
C GLU A 286 -18.00 3.75 -9.28
N THR A 287 -18.08 2.47 -9.66
CA THR A 287 -19.24 1.61 -9.40
C THR A 287 -19.57 1.53 -7.89
N SER A 288 -18.55 1.43 -7.02
CA SER A 288 -18.76 1.45 -5.57
C SER A 288 -19.22 2.81 -5.05
N LEU A 289 -18.71 3.90 -5.63
CA LEU A 289 -19.12 5.25 -5.26
C LEU A 289 -20.57 5.53 -5.70
N ASP A 290 -20.96 5.07 -6.88
CA ASP A 290 -22.31 5.24 -7.41
C ASP A 290 -23.33 4.49 -6.56
N GLU A 291 -23.01 3.27 -6.13
CA GLU A 291 -23.85 2.52 -5.18
C GLU A 291 -24.00 3.27 -3.86
N LEU A 292 -22.91 3.81 -3.30
CA LEU A 292 -22.99 4.61 -2.09
C LEU A 292 -23.80 5.90 -2.31
N SER A 293 -23.63 6.55 -3.45
CA SER A 293 -24.34 7.79 -3.83
C SER A 293 -25.85 7.54 -3.92
N ALA A 294 -26.27 6.39 -4.45
CA ALA A 294 -27.67 5.99 -4.51
C ALA A 294 -28.34 5.80 -3.13
N ARG A 295 -27.56 5.78 -2.03
CA ARG A 295 -28.09 5.71 -0.66
C ARG A 295 -28.47 7.08 -0.08
N PHE A 296 -28.09 8.17 -0.73
CA PHE A 296 -28.39 9.54 -0.28
C PHE A 296 -29.74 9.99 -0.83
N ALA A 297 -30.39 10.93 -0.12
CA ALA A 297 -31.56 11.61 -0.65
C ALA A 297 -31.12 12.69 -1.65
N GLY A 298 -31.75 12.74 -2.82
CA GLY A 298 -31.44 13.71 -3.88
C GLY A 298 -30.62 13.10 -5.03
N GLU A 299 -30.21 13.97 -5.96
CA GLU A 299 -29.48 13.59 -7.18
C GLU A 299 -27.97 13.87 -7.09
N GLU A 300 -27.50 14.46 -5.98
CA GLU A 300 -26.09 14.80 -5.81
C GLU A 300 -25.25 13.52 -5.62
N ARG A 301 -24.28 13.33 -6.50
CA ARG A 301 -23.31 12.24 -6.40
C ARG A 301 -22.33 12.49 -5.27
N MET A 302 -22.00 11.46 -4.49
CA MET A 302 -20.99 11.55 -3.44
C MET A 302 -19.63 11.95 -4.03
N ASP A 303 -18.93 12.86 -3.35
CA ASP A 303 -17.60 13.31 -3.77
C ASP A 303 -16.54 12.22 -3.53
N MET A 304 -15.99 11.68 -4.62
CA MET A 304 -14.91 10.68 -4.60
C MET A 304 -13.67 11.15 -3.83
N THR A 305 -13.35 12.44 -3.90
CA THR A 305 -12.12 12.99 -3.31
C THR A 305 -12.12 12.92 -1.77
N LYS A 306 -13.31 12.84 -1.15
CA LYS A 306 -13.46 12.61 0.30
C LYS A 306 -12.92 11.25 0.74
N PHE A 307 -12.91 10.24 -0.14
CA PHE A 307 -12.30 8.94 0.12
C PHE A 307 -10.77 8.98 0.06
N ARG A 308 -10.23 10.03 -0.57
CA ARG A 308 -8.82 10.31 -0.78
C ARG A 308 -8.08 9.23 -1.61
N PRO A 309 -8.67 8.66 -2.68
CA PRO A 309 -8.00 7.67 -3.51
C PRO A 309 -6.85 8.30 -4.27
N ASN A 310 -5.83 7.54 -4.60
CA ASN A 310 -4.83 7.94 -5.60
C ASN A 310 -5.26 7.48 -7.00
N ILE A 311 -5.87 6.30 -7.10
CA ILE A 311 -6.33 5.72 -8.37
C ILE A 311 -7.81 5.41 -8.24
N VAL A 312 -8.62 5.97 -9.11
CA VAL A 312 -10.02 5.57 -9.29
C VAL A 312 -10.08 4.75 -10.55
N VAL A 313 -10.75 3.60 -10.53
CA VAL A 313 -11.04 2.83 -11.74
C VAL A 313 -12.53 2.79 -12.01
N SER A 314 -12.90 2.54 -13.25
CA SER A 314 -14.29 2.31 -13.62
C SER A 314 -14.42 1.03 -14.45
N GLY A 315 -15.66 0.57 -14.61
CA GLY A 315 -15.96 -0.66 -15.33
C GLY A 315 -16.19 -1.94 -14.49
N PRO A 316 -15.93 -2.01 -13.17
CA PRO A 316 -16.41 -3.15 -12.40
C PRO A 316 -17.91 -3.32 -12.55
N ALA A 317 -18.36 -4.56 -12.78
CA ALA A 317 -19.76 -4.82 -13.09
C ALA A 317 -20.66 -4.68 -11.87
N THR A 318 -20.10 -4.87 -10.67
CA THR A 318 -20.81 -4.80 -9.40
C THR A 318 -20.03 -3.95 -8.41
N ALA A 319 -20.76 -3.23 -7.56
CA ALA A 319 -20.16 -2.47 -6.46
C ALA A 319 -19.30 -3.36 -5.55
N PHE A 320 -18.19 -2.80 -5.09
CA PHE A 320 -17.23 -3.39 -4.17
C PHE A 320 -16.49 -4.63 -4.69
N GLU A 321 -16.47 -4.85 -6.00
CA GLU A 321 -15.67 -5.92 -6.61
C GLU A 321 -14.17 -5.75 -6.30
N GLU A 322 -13.71 -4.50 -6.13
CA GLU A 322 -12.33 -4.19 -5.78
C GLU A 322 -11.86 -4.78 -4.44
N ASP A 323 -12.79 -5.12 -3.53
CA ASP A 323 -12.50 -5.79 -2.25
C ASP A 323 -11.70 -7.10 -2.44
N PHE A 324 -11.88 -7.73 -3.60
CA PHE A 324 -11.35 -9.05 -3.91
C PHE A 324 -10.14 -9.00 -4.85
N TRP A 325 -9.78 -7.85 -5.41
CA TRP A 325 -8.63 -7.78 -6.29
C TRP A 325 -7.33 -7.93 -5.51
N ALA A 326 -6.41 -8.70 -6.08
CA ALA A 326 -5.08 -8.93 -5.54
C ALA A 326 -4.00 -8.35 -6.45
N GLU A 327 -4.17 -8.42 -7.77
CA GLU A 327 -3.19 -7.87 -8.72
C GLU A 327 -3.90 -7.22 -9.90
N LEU A 328 -3.43 -6.02 -10.25
CA LEU A 328 -3.85 -5.31 -11.45
C LEU A 328 -2.64 -5.02 -12.33
N ARG A 329 -2.91 -4.90 -13.64
CA ARG A 329 -1.99 -4.30 -14.61
C ARG A 329 -2.61 -3.03 -15.15
N VAL A 330 -1.83 -1.95 -15.21
CA VAL A 330 -2.24 -0.67 -15.79
C VAL A 330 -1.39 -0.38 -17.03
N GLY A 331 -2.04 -0.11 -18.15
CA GLY A 331 -1.39 0.04 -19.46
C GLY A 331 -1.26 -1.27 -20.24
N GLN A 332 -0.99 -1.14 -21.55
CA GLN A 332 -0.99 -2.26 -22.52
C GLN A 332 0.39 -2.58 -23.11
N SER A 333 1.42 -1.76 -22.86
CA SER A 333 2.76 -1.91 -23.44
C SER A 333 3.72 -2.71 -22.54
N GLU A 334 4.96 -2.93 -22.99
CA GLU A 334 6.03 -3.50 -22.16
C GLU A 334 6.35 -2.64 -20.92
N ALA A 335 5.91 -1.38 -20.90
CA ALA A 335 6.00 -0.46 -19.77
C ALA A 335 4.76 -0.51 -18.86
N ALA A 336 3.89 -1.51 -18.95
CA ALA A 336 2.71 -1.62 -18.10
C ALA A 336 3.09 -1.77 -16.62
N ALA A 337 2.42 -1.01 -15.76
CA ALA A 337 2.65 -1.07 -14.32
C ALA A 337 1.86 -2.23 -13.69
N ARG A 338 2.49 -2.93 -12.75
CA ARG A 338 1.82 -3.96 -11.94
C ARG A 338 1.58 -3.45 -10.52
N LEU A 339 0.31 -3.49 -10.13
CA LEU A 339 -0.17 -3.03 -8.83
C LEU A 339 -0.52 -4.24 -7.95
N LEU A 340 -0.07 -4.21 -6.70
CA LEU A 340 -0.23 -5.25 -5.70
C LEU A 340 -1.24 -4.80 -4.63
N LEU A 341 -2.43 -5.41 -4.60
CA LEU A 341 -3.58 -5.00 -3.80
C LEU A 341 -3.66 -5.86 -2.53
N THR A 342 -3.38 -5.27 -1.37
CA THR A 342 -3.00 -6.05 -0.19
C THR A 342 -4.03 -6.10 0.92
N ALA A 343 -4.85 -5.07 1.09
CA ALA A 343 -5.85 -5.00 2.16
C ALA A 343 -6.97 -4.01 1.84
N ASN A 344 -8.13 -4.19 2.48
CA ASN A 344 -9.26 -3.27 2.34
C ASN A 344 -9.03 -2.00 3.18
N CYS A 345 -9.37 -0.84 2.61
CA CYS A 345 -9.21 0.44 3.29
C CYS A 345 -10.36 0.66 4.28
N VAL A 346 -9.99 0.72 5.55
CA VAL A 346 -10.90 1.00 6.65
C VAL A 346 -11.26 2.48 6.64
N ARG A 347 -12.56 2.79 6.65
CA ARG A 347 -13.03 4.17 6.63
C ARG A 347 -13.29 4.72 8.02
N CYS A 348 -12.96 6.00 8.17
CA CYS A 348 -13.22 6.79 9.37
C CYS A 348 -14.07 8.02 9.02
N ARG A 349 -14.34 8.86 10.02
CA ARG A 349 -15.20 10.06 9.88
C ARG A 349 -14.70 11.10 8.86
N SER A 350 -13.50 10.96 8.31
CA SER A 350 -12.95 11.89 7.31
C SER A 350 -13.85 12.05 6.08
N ILE A 351 -14.59 11.01 5.71
CA ILE A 351 -15.51 11.04 4.56
C ILE A 351 -16.78 11.85 4.80
N ASN A 352 -17.05 12.23 6.06
CA ASN A 352 -18.18 13.07 6.45
C ASN A 352 -17.80 14.55 6.57
N VAL A 353 -16.57 14.93 6.22
CA VAL A 353 -16.16 16.33 6.25
C VAL A 353 -16.86 17.07 5.11
N ASP A 354 -17.45 18.21 5.43
CA ASP A 354 -17.97 19.14 4.45
C ASP A 354 -16.82 20.06 4.02
N TYR A 355 -16.47 19.94 2.75
CA TYR A 355 -15.36 20.66 2.17
C TYR A 355 -15.69 22.15 2.03
N ALA A 356 -16.94 22.53 1.77
CA ALA A 356 -17.33 23.93 1.62
C ALA A 356 -17.19 24.71 2.93
N THR A 357 -17.51 24.08 4.06
CA THR A 357 -17.52 24.74 5.37
C THR A 357 -16.26 24.48 6.20
N GLY A 358 -15.46 23.46 5.85
CA GLY A 358 -14.32 23.05 6.67
C GLY A 358 -14.76 22.49 8.03
N LYS A 359 -15.97 21.94 8.11
CA LYS A 359 -16.55 21.37 9.34
C LYS A 359 -16.97 19.93 9.10
N MET A 360 -17.31 19.21 10.16
CA MET A 360 -18.02 17.94 10.01
C MET A 360 -19.40 18.24 9.41
N GLY A 361 -19.74 17.54 8.32
CA GLY A 361 -21.03 17.69 7.68
C GLY A 361 -22.18 17.32 8.59
N THR A 362 -23.35 17.91 8.34
CA THR A 362 -24.61 17.64 9.02
C THR A 362 -25.63 17.11 8.01
N GLY A 363 -26.67 16.40 8.48
CA GLY A 363 -27.67 15.81 7.59
C GLY A 363 -27.08 14.79 6.59
N GLU A 364 -27.45 14.89 5.32
CA GLU A 364 -27.00 13.96 4.27
C GLU A 364 -25.47 14.03 4.07
N THR A 365 -24.88 15.21 3.95
CA THR A 365 -23.41 15.38 3.73
C THR A 365 -22.56 14.78 4.86
N GLY A 366 -23.12 14.71 6.08
CA GLY A 366 -22.50 14.15 7.27
C GLY A 366 -22.78 12.67 7.52
N SER A 367 -23.48 11.98 6.62
CA SER A 367 -24.02 10.62 6.88
C SER A 367 -23.32 9.49 6.13
N ALA A 368 -22.35 9.78 5.26
CA ALA A 368 -21.68 8.80 4.39
C ALA A 368 -21.12 7.59 5.16
N LEU A 369 -20.38 7.84 6.24
CA LEU A 369 -19.83 6.77 7.09
C LEU A 369 -20.93 5.90 7.71
N LYS A 370 -22.03 6.51 8.16
CA LYS A 370 -23.16 5.79 8.76
C LYS A 370 -23.83 4.89 7.71
N LYS A 371 -24.03 5.40 6.48
CA LYS A 371 -24.61 4.61 5.38
C LYS A 371 -23.73 3.42 5.03
N LEU A 372 -22.40 3.58 5.01
CA LEU A 372 -21.46 2.47 4.84
C LEU A 372 -21.47 1.50 6.03
N MET A 373 -21.60 1.97 7.27
CA MET A 373 -21.62 1.11 8.46
C MET A 373 -22.75 0.07 8.45
N ASN A 374 -23.83 0.30 7.71
CA ASN A 374 -24.98 -0.59 7.65
C ASN A 374 -24.60 -2.00 7.14
N ASP A 375 -23.73 -2.09 6.15
CA ASP A 375 -23.42 -3.33 5.44
C ASP A 375 -21.94 -3.50 5.08
N ARG A 376 -21.11 -2.44 5.17
CA ARG A 376 -19.68 -2.48 4.80
C ARG A 376 -18.73 -2.79 5.94
N ARG A 377 -19.23 -3.18 7.12
CA ARG A 377 -18.42 -3.76 8.22
C ARG A 377 -18.08 -5.24 7.93
N VAL A 378 -17.45 -5.47 6.79
CA VAL A 378 -17.23 -6.81 6.19
C VAL A 378 -15.87 -7.41 6.51
N ASP A 379 -14.95 -6.63 7.10
CA ASP A 379 -13.64 -7.12 7.51
C ASP A 379 -13.68 -7.62 8.95
N LYS A 380 -13.38 -8.92 9.13
CA LYS A 380 -13.45 -9.62 10.43
C LYS A 380 -12.45 -9.07 11.46
N GLY A 381 -11.36 -8.44 11.01
CA GLY A 381 -10.30 -7.87 11.86
C GLY A 381 -10.65 -6.49 12.42
N VAL A 382 -11.59 -5.78 11.79
CA VAL A 382 -12.03 -4.41 12.17
C VAL A 382 -13.56 -4.31 12.15
N LYS A 383 -14.20 -5.10 13.00
CA LYS A 383 -15.67 -5.32 13.04
C LYS A 383 -16.53 -4.04 13.18
N TYR A 384 -15.96 -2.93 13.63
CA TYR A 384 -16.69 -1.69 13.90
C TYR A 384 -16.57 -0.63 12.81
N ASN A 385 -15.67 -0.82 11.85
CA ASN A 385 -15.41 0.16 10.81
C ASN A 385 -15.82 -0.39 9.43
N PRO A 386 -16.49 0.42 8.60
CA PRO A 386 -16.78 0.01 7.25
C PRO A 386 -15.52 0.07 6.37
N VAL A 387 -15.53 -0.65 5.25
CA VAL A 387 -14.45 -0.62 4.26
C VAL A 387 -14.91 -0.04 2.92
N PHE A 388 -14.04 0.75 2.29
CA PHE A 388 -14.23 1.30 0.95
C PHE A 388 -12.87 1.56 0.30
N GLY A 389 -12.63 0.92 -0.85
CA GLY A 389 -11.35 0.96 -1.55
C GLY A 389 -10.32 -0.03 -1.01
N ARG A 390 -9.19 -0.09 -1.71
CA ARG A 390 -8.12 -1.08 -1.53
C ARG A 390 -6.76 -0.41 -1.40
N TYR A 391 -5.97 -0.84 -0.42
CA TYR A 391 -4.58 -0.44 -0.30
C TYR A 391 -3.73 -1.10 -1.37
N VAL A 392 -2.87 -0.31 -2.00
CA VAL A 392 -2.08 -0.73 -3.15
C VAL A 392 -0.60 -0.41 -2.95
N PHE A 393 0.22 -1.37 -3.36
CA PHE A 393 1.68 -1.32 -3.42
C PHE A 393 2.12 -1.51 -4.88
N LEU A 394 3.35 -1.11 -5.19
CA LEU A 394 3.90 -1.20 -6.53
C LEU A 394 4.82 -2.43 -6.63
N ASP A 395 4.69 -3.20 -7.70
CA ASP A 395 5.72 -4.19 -8.04
C ASP A 395 7.06 -3.44 -8.29
N PRO A 396 8.20 -3.86 -7.70
CA PRO A 396 9.46 -3.14 -7.84
C PRO A 396 9.89 -2.91 -9.30
N ALA A 397 9.52 -3.80 -10.23
CA ALA A 397 9.81 -3.64 -11.66
C ALA A 397 9.00 -2.51 -12.33
N SER A 398 7.97 -1.99 -11.66
CA SER A 398 7.10 -0.90 -12.14
C SER A 398 7.45 0.46 -11.56
N ASP A 399 8.56 0.60 -10.82
CA ASP A 399 9.02 1.89 -10.30
C ASP A 399 9.34 2.86 -11.44
N LYS A 400 8.95 4.13 -11.28
CA LYS A 400 9.10 5.21 -12.27
C LYS A 400 8.31 5.03 -13.58
N VAL A 401 7.41 4.04 -13.64
CA VAL A 401 6.46 3.94 -14.75
C VAL A 401 5.44 5.07 -14.64
N MET A 402 5.21 5.76 -15.76
CA MET A 402 4.17 6.77 -15.87
C MET A 402 2.86 6.13 -16.34
N ILE A 403 1.76 6.46 -15.67
CA ILE A 403 0.40 6.08 -16.06
C ILE A 403 -0.44 7.31 -16.37
N ARG A 404 -1.48 7.13 -17.19
CA ARG A 404 -2.38 8.20 -17.64
C ARG A 404 -3.83 7.89 -17.34
N VAL A 405 -4.62 8.93 -17.16
CA VAL A 405 -6.08 8.85 -17.24
C VAL A 405 -6.44 8.27 -18.61
N GLY A 406 -7.27 7.23 -18.59
CA GLY A 406 -7.65 6.48 -19.80
C GLY A 406 -6.82 5.22 -20.06
N ASP A 407 -5.73 4.97 -19.33
CA ASP A 407 -5.02 3.70 -19.42
C ASP A 407 -5.94 2.52 -19.05
N GLU A 408 -5.87 1.45 -19.84
CA GLU A 408 -6.63 0.23 -19.56
C GLU A 408 -6.11 -0.47 -18.31
N VAL A 409 -7.03 -0.99 -17.50
CA VAL A 409 -6.72 -1.72 -16.28
C VAL A 409 -7.21 -3.16 -16.40
N ASP A 410 -6.30 -4.12 -16.30
CA ASP A 410 -6.63 -5.54 -16.29
C ASP A 410 -6.54 -6.10 -14.87
N VAL A 411 -7.60 -6.78 -14.44
CA VAL A 411 -7.55 -7.60 -13.22
C VAL A 411 -6.79 -8.89 -13.53
N LEU A 412 -5.57 -9.00 -13.02
CA LEU A 412 -4.73 -10.18 -13.23
C LEU A 412 -5.08 -11.30 -12.26
N ARG A 413 -5.42 -10.95 -11.01
CA ARG A 413 -5.71 -11.93 -9.96
C ARG A 413 -6.71 -11.40 -8.94
N THR A 414 -7.61 -12.28 -8.52
CA THR A 414 -8.59 -12.03 -7.45
C THR A 414 -8.44 -13.04 -6.31
N MET A 415 -9.03 -12.71 -5.17
CA MET A 415 -9.13 -13.55 -3.98
C MET A 415 -10.56 -14.09 -3.87
N LYS A 416 -10.70 -15.27 -3.23
CA LYS A 416 -12.02 -15.86 -2.95
C LYS A 416 -12.72 -15.21 -1.75
N GLU A 417 -11.93 -14.76 -0.78
CA GLU A 417 -12.40 -14.10 0.43
C GLU A 417 -11.75 -12.74 0.57
N ARG A 418 -12.34 -11.85 1.37
CA ARG A 418 -11.72 -10.57 1.74
C ARG A 418 -10.51 -10.81 2.62
N THR A 419 -9.51 -9.96 2.50
CA THR A 419 -8.43 -9.86 3.51
C THR A 419 -9.01 -9.51 4.88
N ILE A 420 -8.36 -10.00 5.93
CA ILE A 420 -8.68 -9.67 7.32
C ILE A 420 -7.61 -8.71 7.83
N TYR A 421 -8.04 -7.55 8.34
CA TYR A 421 -7.16 -6.54 8.91
C TYR A 421 -6.31 -7.14 10.04
N GLY A 422 -4.99 -6.91 9.99
CA GLY A 422 -4.04 -7.44 10.97
C GLY A 422 -3.66 -8.91 10.79
N GLN A 423 -4.37 -9.67 9.95
CA GLN A 423 -3.98 -11.04 9.61
C GLN A 423 -2.76 -11.03 8.69
N SER A 424 -1.74 -11.83 9.03
CA SER A 424 -0.47 -11.92 8.30
C SER A 424 -0.24 -13.33 7.77
N VAL A 425 0.57 -13.50 6.72
CA VAL A 425 0.96 -14.84 6.23
C VAL A 425 1.53 -15.72 7.35
N TYR A 426 2.23 -15.14 8.33
CA TYR A 426 2.78 -15.89 9.47
C TYR A 426 1.72 -16.44 10.44
N SER A 427 0.52 -15.84 10.47
CA SER A 427 -0.61 -16.31 11.28
C SER A 427 -1.33 -17.53 10.68
N LEU A 428 -1.09 -17.83 9.40
CA LEU A 428 -1.64 -19.01 8.72
C LEU A 428 -0.76 -20.27 8.87
N ILE A 429 0.49 -20.11 9.30
CA ILE A 429 1.48 -21.21 9.42
C ILE A 429 1.40 -21.90 10.81
N HIS A 430 0.62 -21.35 11.74
CA HIS A 430 0.51 -21.82 13.13
C HIS A 430 -0.87 -22.43 13.46
N VAL A 431 -1.61 -22.93 12.46
CA VAL A 431 -2.86 -23.69 12.65
C VAL A 431 -2.63 -25.15 12.29
#